data_AF-A0A7D5TWM8-F1
#
_entry.id   AF-A0A7D5TWM8-F1
#
_cell.length_a   1.000
_cell.length_b   1.000
_cell.length_c   1.000
_cell.angle_alpha   90.00
_cell.angle_beta   90.00
_cell.angle_gamma   90.00
#
_symmetry.space_group_name_H-M   'P 1'
#
loop_
_entity.id
_entity.type
_entity.pdbx_description
1 polymer ?
#
loop_
_entity_poly.entity_id
_entity_poly.type
_entity_poly.pdbx_seq_one_letter_code
_entity_poly.pdbx_strand_id
1 'polypeptide(L)'
;MATKYCPNCGADIGADVKFCPECGTDVSHLGADNDPSGAEASDGGGRSVGAIIAYLGGAILLFLGLGAVTMNAAAGLILLAAGAFALPPTRSKLAAVQGTSVTGATAAGVVIVAAIVGMGVLGATAPATNDGGGGGDGSSPAATATPTPTPEPVSTSTPAAPSTPTVTPTATATPTAPPEPTPTATPKPSPTPVPDRSHQVAEQFVVGDGGKSIRYRVADLSVQSSVGGEYISEEADGEFIVIDLSMTNVANESVSVSSNLYTLVDSQGREYDVDTDAMAVVENPVIFEQLDPGVGKDGVLIYDVPTDQTGRELHVEPAGTFSSASTHTVDLESG
;
A
#
# COMPACT_ATOMS: atom_id res chain seq x y z
N MET A 1 -11.16 9.15 35.28
CA MET A 1 -10.69 7.75 35.16
C MET A 1 -9.41 7.83 34.34
N ALA A 2 -8.29 7.25 34.77
CA ALA A 2 -7.08 7.26 33.94
C ALA A 2 -7.31 6.36 32.72
N THR A 3 -7.09 6.90 31.53
CA THR A 3 -7.25 6.20 30.24
C THR A 3 -5.92 6.27 29.50
N LYS A 4 -5.56 5.19 28.81
CA LYS A 4 -4.42 5.13 27.91
C LYS A 4 -4.91 4.81 26.50
N TYR A 5 -4.11 5.13 25.49
CA TYR A 5 -4.49 4.98 24.09
C TYR A 5 -3.88 3.72 23.46
N CYS A 6 -4.64 2.99 22.65
CA CYS A 6 -4.10 1.85 21.90
C CYS A 6 -3.47 2.31 20.58
N PRO A 7 -2.15 2.13 20.36
CA PRO A 7 -1.47 2.61 19.16
C PRO A 7 -1.84 1.84 17.89
N ASN A 8 -2.42 0.65 18.02
CA ASN A 8 -2.75 -0.20 16.88
C ASN A 8 -4.13 0.11 16.27
N CYS A 9 -5.16 0.33 17.08
CA CYS A 9 -6.53 0.59 16.60
C CYS A 9 -7.08 1.97 16.96
N GLY A 10 -6.38 2.71 17.82
CA GLY A 10 -6.77 4.05 18.24
C GLY A 10 -7.91 4.15 19.24
N ALA A 11 -8.27 3.04 19.90
CA ALA A 11 -9.28 3.06 20.95
C ALA A 11 -8.71 3.57 22.29
N ASP A 12 -9.53 4.35 23.01
CA ASP A 12 -9.29 4.67 24.42
C ASP A 12 -9.55 3.45 25.29
N ILE A 13 -8.56 3.08 26.09
CA ILE A 13 -8.61 1.90 26.95
C ILE A 13 -8.32 2.28 28.40
N GLY A 14 -8.85 1.49 29.34
CA GLY A 14 -8.59 1.73 30.76
C GLY A 14 -7.09 1.59 31.10
N ALA A 15 -6.58 2.39 32.03
CA ALA A 15 -5.15 2.36 32.40
C ALA A 15 -4.67 0.95 32.83
N ASP A 16 -5.53 0.16 33.47
CA ASP A 16 -5.18 -1.14 34.08
C ASP A 16 -5.32 -2.36 33.15
N VAL A 17 -5.71 -2.17 31.87
CA VAL A 17 -5.85 -3.30 30.95
C VAL A 17 -4.50 -3.70 30.35
N LYS A 18 -4.23 -5.01 30.29
CA LYS A 18 -3.01 -5.56 29.67
C LYS A 18 -3.15 -5.80 28.17
N PHE A 19 -4.38 -6.01 27.72
CA PHE A 19 -4.73 -6.23 26.31
C PHE A 19 -5.84 -5.28 25.90
N CYS A 20 -5.77 -4.76 24.68
CA CYS A 20 -6.83 -3.91 24.13
C CYS A 20 -8.10 -4.76 23.88
N PRO A 21 -9.26 -4.41 24.45
CA PRO A 21 -10.51 -5.15 24.24
C PRO A 21 -11.05 -5.04 22.79
N GLU A 22 -10.62 -4.03 22.03
CA GLU A 22 -11.10 -3.80 20.66
C GLU A 22 -10.30 -4.60 19.61
N CYS A 23 -8.98 -4.75 19.79
CA CYS A 23 -8.10 -5.35 18.77
C CYS A 23 -7.15 -6.44 19.27
N GLY A 24 -7.13 -6.72 20.58
CA GLY A 24 -6.33 -7.79 21.17
C GLY A 24 -4.83 -7.51 21.34
N THR A 25 -4.33 -6.34 20.92
CA THR A 25 -2.91 -5.97 21.07
C THR A 25 -2.50 -5.87 22.54
N ASP A 26 -1.32 -6.40 22.88
CA ASP A 26 -0.71 -6.21 24.19
C ASP A 26 -0.35 -4.73 24.40
N VAL A 27 -0.86 -4.15 25.48
CA VAL A 27 -0.73 -2.75 25.87
C VAL A 27 -0.18 -2.64 27.30
N SER A 28 0.43 -3.72 27.78
CA SER A 28 0.95 -3.82 29.15
C SER A 28 2.18 -2.94 29.37
N HIS A 29 2.88 -2.59 28.29
CA HIS A 29 4.05 -1.72 28.26
C HIS A 29 3.72 -0.21 28.19
N LEU A 30 2.44 0.16 28.05
CA LEU A 30 2.01 1.55 27.89
C LEU A 30 1.69 2.20 29.25
N GLY A 31 2.28 3.38 29.49
CA GLY A 31 2.00 4.24 30.65
C GLY A 31 0.59 4.84 30.64
N ALA A 32 0.08 5.24 31.81
CA ALA A 32 -1.30 5.70 32.04
C ALA A 32 -1.60 7.12 31.51
N ASP A 33 -0.64 7.71 30.82
CA ASP A 33 -0.54 9.12 30.44
C ASP A 33 -0.06 9.30 28.98
N ASN A 34 -0.21 8.25 28.16
CA ASN A 34 0.02 8.31 26.70
C ASN A 34 -1.10 9.11 26.00
N ASP A 35 -1.00 10.44 26.09
CA ASP A 35 -1.82 11.40 25.37
C ASP A 35 -1.19 11.74 24.00
N PRO A 36 -1.95 11.71 22.88
CA PRO A 36 -1.40 11.91 21.54
C PRO A 36 -0.96 13.35 21.23
N SER A 37 -1.13 14.30 22.16
CA SER A 37 -0.79 15.72 21.93
C SER A 37 0.51 16.19 22.57
N GLY A 38 1.27 15.30 23.22
CA GLY A 38 2.49 15.65 23.97
C GLY A 38 3.69 14.75 23.70
N ALA A 39 4.14 14.65 22.46
CA ALA A 39 5.43 14.01 22.14
C ALA A 39 6.45 15.06 21.68
N GLU A 40 7.10 15.72 22.64
CA GLU A 40 8.45 16.27 22.43
C GLU A 40 9.42 15.74 23.48
N ALA A 41 10.59 15.36 22.96
CA ALA A 41 11.88 15.16 23.61
C ALA A 41 12.22 13.75 24.17
N SER A 42 12.72 12.89 23.29
CA SER A 42 14.03 12.28 23.53
C SER A 42 14.85 12.15 22.24
N ASP A 43 15.93 12.91 22.28
CA ASP A 43 17.11 13.03 21.43
C ASP A 43 17.50 11.78 20.61
N GLY A 44 17.64 11.96 19.29
CA GLY A 44 18.03 10.91 18.35
C GLY A 44 17.77 11.23 16.87
N GLY A 45 18.36 12.30 16.34
CA GLY A 45 18.76 12.44 14.93
C GLY A 45 17.79 12.05 13.78
N GLY A 46 16.47 12.20 13.92
CA GLY A 46 15.50 11.91 12.85
C GLY A 46 14.84 13.16 12.27
N ARG A 47 14.88 13.34 10.93
CA ARG A 47 14.13 14.40 10.24
C ARG A 47 12.64 14.20 10.51
N SER A 48 11.99 15.17 11.15
CA SER A 48 10.58 15.06 11.57
C SER A 48 9.67 14.69 10.39
N VAL A 49 8.71 13.79 10.61
CA VAL A 49 7.73 13.35 9.59
C VAL A 49 7.01 14.54 8.94
N GLY A 50 6.79 15.62 9.71
CA GLY A 50 6.25 16.88 9.19
C GLY A 50 7.17 17.60 8.21
N ALA A 51 8.49 17.50 8.35
CA ALA A 51 9.44 18.03 7.38
C ALA A 51 9.39 17.20 6.08
N ILE A 52 9.32 15.88 6.18
CA ILE A 52 9.26 14.97 5.01
C ILE A 52 8.00 15.25 4.18
N ILE A 53 6.83 15.35 4.82
CA ILE A 53 5.57 15.68 4.15
C ILE A 53 5.63 17.07 3.48
N ALA A 54 6.27 18.05 4.12
CA ALA A 54 6.43 19.39 3.53
C ALA A 54 7.38 19.40 2.32
N TYR A 55 8.45 18.60 2.34
CA TYR A 55 9.36 18.45 1.20
C TYR A 55 8.66 17.77 0.02
N LEU A 56 7.94 16.68 0.26
CA LEU A 56 7.21 15.95 -0.78
C LEU A 56 6.09 16.83 -1.38
N GLY A 57 5.29 17.49 -0.54
CA GLY A 57 4.24 18.40 -1.00
C GLY A 57 4.77 19.60 -1.78
N GLY A 58 5.88 20.21 -1.33
CA GLY A 58 6.54 21.30 -2.04
C GLY A 58 7.13 20.89 -3.38
N ALA A 59 7.77 19.71 -3.45
CA ALA A 59 8.34 19.18 -4.68
C ALA A 59 7.26 18.85 -5.72
N ILE A 60 6.17 18.20 -5.31
CA ILE A 60 5.03 17.89 -6.20
C ILE A 60 4.44 19.16 -6.81
N LEU A 61 4.27 20.23 -6.02
CA LEU A 61 3.76 21.51 -6.52
C LEU A 61 4.73 22.20 -7.49
N LEU A 62 6.04 22.04 -7.30
CA LEU A 62 7.04 22.56 -8.24
C LEU A 62 6.98 21.82 -9.58
N PHE A 63 6.86 20.50 -9.57
CA PHE A 63 6.71 19.71 -10.80
C PHE A 63 5.39 20.01 -11.53
N LEU A 64 4.28 20.11 -10.79
CA LEU A 64 2.98 20.50 -11.36
C LEU A 64 3.02 21.93 -11.92
N GLY A 65 3.68 22.86 -11.22
CA GLY A 65 3.87 24.22 -11.68
C GLY A 65 4.67 24.29 -12.98
N LEU A 66 5.76 23.53 -13.09
CA LEU A 66 6.60 23.49 -14.30
C LEU A 66 5.84 22.95 -15.51
N GLY A 67 5.02 21.92 -15.33
CA GLY A 67 4.10 21.43 -16.35
C GLY A 67 3.04 22.48 -16.73
N ALA A 68 2.43 23.14 -15.73
CA ALA A 68 1.38 24.13 -15.96
C ALA A 68 1.88 25.41 -16.65
N VAL A 69 3.17 25.80 -16.53
CA VAL A 69 3.73 26.96 -17.26
C VAL A 69 3.57 26.80 -18.78
N THR A 70 3.68 25.57 -19.29
CA THR A 70 3.53 25.29 -20.73
C THR A 70 2.11 25.50 -21.25
N MET A 71 1.11 25.37 -20.38
CA MET A 71 -0.30 25.56 -20.71
C MET A 71 -0.79 26.98 -20.40
N ASN A 72 -0.38 27.51 -19.24
CA ASN A 72 -0.69 28.87 -18.81
C ASN A 72 0.42 29.39 -17.88
N ALA A 73 1.20 30.34 -18.39
CA ALA A 73 2.34 30.90 -17.67
C ALA A 73 1.96 31.50 -16.30
N ALA A 74 0.79 32.14 -16.19
CA ALA A 74 0.34 32.73 -14.93
C ALA A 74 -0.02 31.65 -13.89
N ALA A 75 -0.74 30.61 -14.30
CA ALA A 75 -1.11 29.50 -13.41
C ALA A 75 0.14 28.71 -12.97
N GLY A 76 1.05 28.45 -13.90
CA GLY A 76 2.31 27.77 -13.61
C GLY A 76 3.22 28.55 -12.66
N LEU A 77 3.36 29.87 -12.85
CA LEU A 77 4.16 30.71 -11.94
C LEU A 77 3.58 30.78 -10.53
N ILE A 78 2.26 30.79 -10.37
CA ILE A 78 1.60 30.78 -9.05
C ILE A 78 1.89 29.45 -8.32
N LEU A 79 1.78 28.31 -9.02
CA LEU A 79 2.07 26.99 -8.45
C LEU A 79 3.56 26.82 -8.11
N LEU A 80 4.46 27.32 -8.96
CA LEU A 80 5.90 27.32 -8.68
C LEU A 80 6.24 28.14 -7.43
N ALA A 81 5.65 29.35 -7.30
CA ALA A 81 5.85 30.18 -6.12
C ALA A 81 5.29 29.52 -4.84
N ALA A 82 4.13 28.87 -4.93
CA ALA A 82 3.53 28.14 -3.82
C ALA A 82 4.38 26.92 -3.39
N GLY A 83 4.88 26.14 -4.36
CA GLY A 83 5.77 25.01 -4.10
C GLY A 83 7.10 25.44 -3.47
N ALA A 84 7.71 26.52 -3.98
CA ALA A 84 8.93 27.09 -3.41
C ALA A 84 8.72 27.60 -1.97
N PHE A 85 7.57 28.22 -1.67
CA PHE A 85 7.21 28.67 -0.31
C PHE A 85 6.86 27.50 0.63
N ALA A 86 6.42 26.36 0.10
CA ALA A 86 6.10 25.18 0.89
C ALA A 86 7.36 24.51 1.48
N LEU A 87 8.52 24.70 0.85
CA LEU A 87 9.77 24.09 1.27
C LEU A 87 10.29 24.67 2.61
N PRO A 88 10.68 23.83 3.58
CA PRO A 88 11.24 24.30 4.86
C PRO A 88 12.44 25.29 4.77
N PRO A 89 13.42 25.14 3.86
CA PRO A 89 14.60 26.01 3.81
C PRO A 89 14.33 27.42 3.25
N THR A 90 13.23 27.61 2.51
CA THR A 90 12.85 28.94 2.01
C THR A 90 12.09 29.73 3.08
N ARG A 91 11.27 29.04 3.89
CA ARG A 91 10.56 29.63 5.04
C ARG A 91 11.53 30.19 6.10
N SER A 92 12.62 29.46 6.38
CA SER A 92 13.64 29.93 7.35
C SER A 92 14.37 31.18 6.86
N LYS A 93 14.60 31.31 5.54
CA LYS A 93 15.18 32.52 4.94
C LYS A 93 14.21 33.70 4.88
N LEU A 94 12.91 33.45 4.72
CA LEU A 94 11.88 34.51 4.69
C LEU A 94 11.58 35.06 6.10
N ALA A 95 11.57 34.19 7.11
CA ALA A 95 11.43 34.57 8.51
C ALA A 95 12.57 35.48 8.99
N ALA A 96 13.79 35.28 8.47
CA ALA A 96 14.95 36.13 8.75
C ALA A 96 14.85 37.55 8.15
N VAL A 97 14.00 37.76 7.15
CA VAL A 97 13.85 39.05 6.45
C VAL A 97 12.62 39.83 6.95
N GLN A 98 11.56 39.15 7.39
CA GLN A 98 10.27 39.79 7.75
C GLN A 98 9.92 39.74 9.26
N GLY A 99 10.74 39.10 10.10
CA GLY A 99 10.57 39.14 11.57
C GLY A 99 9.30 38.47 12.10
N THR A 100 8.58 37.72 11.26
CA THR A 100 7.36 36.99 11.61
C THR A 100 7.59 35.49 11.50
N SER A 101 7.24 34.74 12.56
CA SER A 101 7.30 33.29 12.55
C SER A 101 6.09 32.72 11.82
N VAL A 102 6.29 32.19 10.62
CA VAL A 102 5.25 31.50 9.86
C VAL A 102 5.15 30.06 10.38
N THR A 103 4.10 29.76 11.14
CA THR A 103 3.77 28.40 11.61
C THR A 103 3.41 27.47 10.46
N GLY A 104 3.58 26.15 10.65
CA GLY A 104 3.28 25.16 9.60
C GLY A 104 1.84 25.23 9.06
N ALA A 105 0.87 25.58 9.92
CA ALA A 105 -0.54 25.69 9.58
C ALA A 105 -0.86 26.91 8.67
N THR A 106 -0.19 28.05 8.88
CA THR A 106 -0.41 29.24 8.04
C THR A 106 0.20 29.04 6.65
N ALA A 107 1.34 28.37 6.56
CA ALA A 107 1.94 28.05 5.27
C ALA A 107 1.13 27.00 4.48
N ALA A 108 0.53 26.01 5.14
CA ALA A 108 -0.39 25.06 4.50
C ALA A 108 -1.64 25.77 3.95
N GLY A 109 -2.20 26.73 4.70
CA GLY A 109 -3.35 27.53 4.24
C GLY A 109 -3.05 28.35 2.98
N VAL A 110 -1.89 29.00 2.90
CA VAL A 110 -1.48 29.78 1.71
C VAL A 110 -1.29 28.88 0.49
N VAL A 111 -0.73 27.69 0.68
CA VAL A 111 -0.52 26.70 -0.40
C VAL A 111 -1.84 26.17 -0.95
N ILE A 112 -2.81 25.87 -0.08
CA ILE A 112 -4.14 25.38 -0.50
C ILE A 112 -4.88 26.45 -1.30
N VAL A 113 -4.86 27.72 -0.85
CA VAL A 113 -5.48 28.82 -1.58
C VAL A 113 -4.82 29.05 -2.94
N ALA A 114 -3.48 29.00 -3.02
CA ALA A 114 -2.76 29.15 -4.27
C ALA A 114 -3.02 27.99 -5.27
N ALA A 115 -3.18 26.75 -4.77
CA ALA A 115 -3.52 25.59 -5.60
C ALA A 115 -4.95 25.69 -6.16
N ILE A 116 -5.92 26.12 -5.35
CA ILE A 116 -7.32 26.32 -5.77
C ILE A 116 -7.41 27.43 -6.83
N VAL A 117 -6.71 28.56 -6.63
CA VAL A 117 -6.67 29.65 -7.60
C VAL A 117 -5.96 29.23 -8.88
N GLY A 118 -4.87 28.46 -8.80
CA GLY A 118 -4.16 27.93 -9.95
C GLY A 118 -4.99 26.98 -10.82
N MET A 119 -5.77 26.09 -10.20
CA MET A 119 -6.67 25.16 -10.91
C MET A 119 -7.87 25.86 -11.55
N GLY A 120 -8.39 26.94 -10.96
CA GLY A 120 -9.51 27.71 -11.53
C GLY A 120 -9.22 28.40 -12.86
N VAL A 121 -7.93 28.64 -13.18
CA VAL A 121 -7.51 29.33 -14.42
C VAL A 121 -7.35 28.35 -15.61
N LEU A 122 -7.38 27.03 -15.38
CA LEU A 122 -7.25 25.98 -16.40
C LEU A 122 -8.60 25.51 -16.99
N GLY A 123 -9.73 26.00 -16.50
CA GLY A 123 -11.07 25.60 -16.96
C GLY A 123 -11.81 26.69 -17.75
N ALA A 124 -11.39 27.00 -18.98
CA ALA A 124 -12.20 27.83 -19.89
C ALA A 124 -11.84 27.70 -21.39
N THR A 125 -11.93 26.52 -22.00
CA THR A 125 -12.16 26.39 -23.46
C THR A 125 -12.91 25.11 -23.79
N ALA A 126 -14.24 25.21 -23.92
CA ALA A 126 -15.04 24.23 -24.67
C ALA A 126 -15.18 24.72 -26.13
N PRO A 127 -15.02 23.85 -27.16
CA PRO A 127 -15.18 24.25 -28.54
C PRO A 127 -16.66 24.35 -28.94
N ALA A 128 -16.92 25.29 -29.83
CA ALA A 128 -18.22 25.66 -30.36
C ALA A 128 -18.83 24.61 -31.30
N THR A 129 -20.15 24.41 -31.19
CA THR A 129 -21.03 24.08 -32.32
C THR A 129 -22.18 25.09 -32.34
N ASN A 130 -22.23 25.88 -33.40
CA ASN A 130 -23.29 26.84 -33.69
C ASN A 130 -24.48 26.16 -34.36
N ASP A 131 -25.69 26.64 -34.04
CA ASP A 131 -26.87 26.87 -34.89
C ASP A 131 -28.09 26.90 -33.94
N GLY A 132 -28.97 27.89 -33.86
CA GLY A 132 -29.20 29.13 -34.58
C GLY A 132 -30.66 29.52 -34.34
N GLY A 133 -30.93 30.76 -33.92
CA GLY A 133 -32.20 31.44 -34.16
C GLY A 133 -33.22 31.55 -33.01
N GLY A 134 -33.45 32.81 -32.58
CA GLY A 134 -34.81 33.35 -32.52
C GLY A 134 -35.42 33.67 -31.14
N GLY A 135 -35.13 34.88 -30.65
CA GLY A 135 -36.07 35.89 -30.10
C GLY A 135 -37.21 35.50 -29.16
N GLY A 136 -37.32 36.21 -28.03
CA GLY A 136 -38.57 36.35 -27.28
C GLY A 136 -38.37 36.78 -25.83
N ASP A 137 -38.87 37.98 -25.52
CA ASP A 137 -38.83 38.65 -24.22
C ASP A 137 -39.54 37.90 -23.07
N GLY A 138 -39.20 38.27 -21.83
CA GLY A 138 -40.21 38.39 -20.78
C GLY A 138 -40.08 37.47 -19.56
N SER A 139 -39.68 38.10 -18.46
CA SER A 139 -40.33 38.02 -17.13
C SER A 139 -40.32 36.71 -16.31
N SER A 140 -39.87 36.91 -15.06
CA SER A 140 -40.45 36.41 -13.81
C SER A 140 -39.85 35.14 -13.18
N PRO A 141 -39.48 35.17 -11.87
CA PRO A 141 -39.09 33.98 -11.13
C PRO A 141 -40.33 33.30 -10.53
N ALA A 142 -40.44 31.99 -10.65
CA ALA A 142 -41.48 31.21 -9.95
C ALA A 142 -40.92 29.87 -9.42
N ALA A 143 -40.79 29.85 -8.09
CA ALA A 143 -40.92 28.74 -7.15
C ALA A 143 -40.55 27.30 -7.60
N THR A 144 -39.43 26.81 -7.09
CA THR A 144 -39.15 25.37 -6.95
C THR A 144 -39.98 24.80 -5.81
N ALA A 145 -40.85 23.83 -6.12
CA ALA A 145 -41.63 23.08 -5.13
C ALA A 145 -40.74 22.11 -4.33
N THR A 146 -40.94 22.11 -3.02
CA THR A 146 -40.38 21.18 -2.02
C THR A 146 -40.88 19.74 -2.26
N PRO A 147 -40.03 18.70 -2.19
CA PRO A 147 -40.50 17.31 -2.22
C PRO A 147 -41.18 16.91 -0.91
N THR A 148 -42.32 16.23 -1.06
CA THR A 148 -43.19 15.62 -0.04
C THR A 148 -42.45 14.57 0.81
N PRO A 149 -42.66 14.52 2.15
CA PRO A 149 -42.13 13.44 2.97
C PRO A 149 -42.89 12.11 2.77
N THR A 150 -42.12 11.04 2.57
CA THR A 150 -42.54 9.63 2.58
C THR A 150 -43.09 9.24 3.97
N PRO A 151 -44.24 8.54 4.08
CA PRO A 151 -44.78 8.13 5.37
C PRO A 151 -44.00 6.97 6.00
N GLU A 152 -43.79 7.12 7.31
CA GLU A 152 -43.20 6.18 8.26
C GLU A 152 -44.09 4.94 8.48
N PRO A 153 -43.53 3.71 8.60
CA PRO A 153 -44.34 2.52 8.82
C PRO A 153 -44.87 2.44 10.27
N VAL A 154 -46.20 2.35 10.38
CA VAL A 154 -46.94 2.13 11.62
C VAL A 154 -46.68 0.71 12.14
N SER A 155 -46.19 0.61 13.37
CA SER A 155 -46.05 -0.66 14.09
C SER A 155 -47.41 -1.08 14.67
N THR A 156 -47.93 -2.21 14.20
CA THR A 156 -49.13 -2.87 14.71
C THR A 156 -48.80 -3.74 15.92
N SER A 157 -49.43 -3.43 17.05
CA SER A 157 -49.35 -4.24 18.28
C SER A 157 -50.18 -5.51 18.15
N THR A 158 -49.53 -6.66 18.33
CA THR A 158 -50.16 -7.99 18.36
C THR A 158 -50.68 -8.29 19.76
N PRO A 159 -51.89 -8.86 19.95
CA PRO A 159 -52.46 -9.10 21.28
C PRO A 159 -51.87 -10.34 21.97
N ALA A 160 -51.74 -10.24 23.29
CA ALA A 160 -51.27 -11.30 24.19
C ALA A 160 -52.28 -12.47 24.29
N ALA A 161 -51.75 -13.70 24.17
CA ALA A 161 -52.50 -14.93 24.37
C ALA A 161 -52.55 -15.32 25.87
N PRO A 162 -53.62 -15.99 26.34
CA PRO A 162 -53.81 -16.33 27.74
C PRO A 162 -53.00 -17.58 28.16
N SER A 163 -52.48 -17.54 29.38
CA SER A 163 -51.73 -18.61 30.04
C SER A 163 -52.62 -19.80 30.43
N THR A 164 -52.22 -20.99 30.00
CA THR A 164 -52.85 -22.28 30.34
C THR A 164 -52.09 -22.92 31.52
N PRO A 165 -52.78 -23.59 32.48
CA PRO A 165 -52.13 -24.09 33.69
C PRO A 165 -51.22 -25.30 33.44
N THR A 166 -50.05 -25.27 34.07
CA THR A 166 -49.04 -26.32 34.13
C THR A 166 -49.55 -27.52 34.93
N VAL A 167 -49.63 -28.69 34.29
CA VAL A 167 -49.77 -30.00 34.95
C VAL A 167 -48.38 -30.59 35.17
N THR A 168 -48.07 -30.97 36.40
CA THR A 168 -46.83 -31.64 36.81
C THR A 168 -46.91 -33.13 36.44
N PRO A 169 -46.06 -33.66 35.53
CA PRO A 169 -46.02 -35.09 35.27
C PRO A 169 -45.24 -35.83 36.37
N THR A 170 -45.84 -36.92 36.84
CA THR A 170 -45.26 -37.91 37.76
C THR A 170 -44.11 -38.66 37.09
N ALA A 171 -42.99 -38.81 37.80
CA ALA A 171 -41.79 -39.50 37.32
C ALA A 171 -42.08 -40.96 36.94
N THR A 172 -41.85 -41.30 35.67
CA THR A 172 -41.83 -42.68 35.17
C THR A 172 -40.37 -43.12 35.07
N ALA A 173 -40.05 -44.32 35.55
CA ALA A 173 -38.68 -44.84 35.58
C ALA A 173 -38.12 -45.03 34.15
N THR A 174 -36.98 -44.39 33.89
CA THR A 174 -36.23 -44.50 32.62
C THR A 174 -35.54 -45.87 32.52
N PRO A 175 -35.74 -46.64 31.44
CA PRO A 175 -35.01 -47.89 31.24
C PRO A 175 -33.52 -47.62 30.98
N THR A 176 -32.67 -48.44 31.60
CA THR A 176 -31.20 -48.39 31.45
C THR A 176 -30.80 -48.66 29.99
N ALA A 177 -30.08 -47.72 29.39
CA ALA A 177 -29.57 -47.85 28.03
C ALA A 177 -28.45 -48.92 27.94
N PRO A 178 -28.35 -49.64 26.81
CA PRO A 178 -27.26 -50.59 26.56
C PRO A 178 -25.90 -49.88 26.49
N PRO A 179 -24.78 -50.58 26.79
CA PRO A 179 -23.46 -49.96 26.85
C PRO A 179 -23.03 -49.38 25.50
N GLU A 180 -22.51 -48.16 25.56
CA GLU A 180 -22.00 -47.40 24.42
C GLU A 180 -20.81 -48.13 23.76
N PRO A 181 -20.77 -48.26 22.42
CA PRO A 181 -19.65 -48.92 21.74
C PRO A 181 -18.35 -48.13 21.97
N THR A 182 -17.29 -48.86 22.36
CA THR A 182 -15.96 -48.28 22.53
C THR A 182 -15.50 -47.61 21.23
N PRO A 183 -15.05 -46.35 21.26
CA PRO A 183 -14.67 -45.62 20.04
C PRO A 183 -13.48 -46.31 19.36
N THR A 184 -13.71 -46.79 18.14
CA THR A 184 -12.66 -47.22 17.23
C THR A 184 -11.76 -46.03 16.92
N ALA A 185 -10.46 -46.14 17.18
CA ALA A 185 -9.50 -45.06 16.92
C ALA A 185 -9.56 -44.64 15.45
N THR A 186 -9.94 -43.38 15.21
CA THR A 186 -9.87 -42.75 13.89
C THR A 186 -8.41 -42.76 13.42
N PRO A 187 -8.09 -43.27 12.22
CA PRO A 187 -6.72 -43.23 11.71
C PRO A 187 -6.23 -41.78 11.66
N LYS A 188 -5.05 -41.54 12.26
CA LYS A 188 -4.36 -40.24 12.18
C LYS A 188 -4.18 -39.89 10.69
N PRO A 189 -4.60 -38.69 10.24
CA PRO A 189 -4.44 -38.31 8.85
C PRO A 189 -2.95 -38.40 8.48
N SER A 190 -2.67 -39.07 7.35
CA SER A 190 -1.35 -39.04 6.72
C SER A 190 -1.00 -37.58 6.43
N PRO A 191 0.25 -37.14 6.67
CA PRO A 191 0.65 -35.77 6.35
C PRO A 191 0.40 -35.50 4.86
N THR A 192 -0.29 -34.40 4.56
CA THR A 192 -0.41 -33.87 3.20
C THR A 192 1.00 -33.55 2.68
N PRO A 193 1.39 -34.00 1.48
CA PRO A 193 2.68 -33.63 0.91
C PRO A 193 2.78 -32.10 0.81
N VAL A 194 3.85 -31.53 1.37
CA VAL A 194 4.16 -30.11 1.21
C VAL A 194 4.57 -29.93 -0.26
N PRO A 195 3.96 -29.00 -1.02
CA PRO A 195 4.37 -28.76 -2.40
C PRO A 195 5.83 -28.33 -2.43
N ASP A 196 6.59 -28.89 -3.38
CA ASP A 196 7.95 -28.47 -3.68
C ASP A 196 7.89 -27.07 -4.31
N ARG A 197 8.74 -26.17 -3.82
CA ARG A 197 8.81 -24.76 -4.24
C ARG A 197 10.21 -24.38 -4.70
N SER A 198 11.06 -25.39 -4.92
CA SER A 198 12.37 -25.23 -5.56
C SER A 198 12.22 -25.42 -7.07
N HIS A 199 12.90 -24.56 -7.83
CA HIS A 199 12.84 -24.50 -9.28
C HIS A 199 14.24 -24.38 -9.87
N GLN A 200 14.37 -24.74 -11.14
CA GLN A 200 15.61 -24.58 -11.90
C GLN A 200 15.57 -23.35 -12.81
N VAL A 201 16.74 -22.91 -13.28
CA VAL A 201 16.83 -21.93 -14.36
C VAL A 201 16.10 -22.45 -15.59
N ALA A 202 15.48 -21.56 -16.36
CA ALA A 202 14.64 -21.84 -17.51
C ALA A 202 13.33 -22.60 -17.23
N GLU A 203 13.08 -23.07 -16.01
CA GLU A 203 11.79 -23.64 -15.58
C GLU A 203 10.71 -22.56 -15.48
N GLN A 204 9.47 -22.91 -15.84
CA GLN A 204 8.31 -22.05 -15.57
C GLN A 204 7.60 -22.49 -14.30
N PHE A 205 7.39 -21.56 -13.38
CA PHE A 205 6.68 -21.80 -12.13
C PHE A 205 5.72 -20.65 -11.81
N VAL A 206 4.78 -20.86 -10.90
CA VAL A 206 3.79 -19.84 -10.51
C VAL A 206 3.92 -19.56 -9.02
N VAL A 207 3.99 -18.28 -8.68
CA VAL A 207 4.01 -17.79 -7.29
C VAL A 207 2.77 -16.92 -7.04
N GLY A 208 2.22 -17.03 -5.84
CA GLY A 208 1.02 -16.31 -5.42
C GLY A 208 -0.24 -17.17 -5.38
N ASP A 209 -1.36 -16.56 -5.01
CA ASP A 209 -2.64 -17.21 -4.75
C ASP A 209 -3.82 -16.43 -5.31
N GLY A 210 -4.82 -17.16 -5.83
CA GLY A 210 -6.10 -16.61 -6.27
C GLY A 210 -5.97 -15.51 -7.34
N GLY A 211 -6.43 -14.31 -7.00
CA GLY A 211 -6.42 -13.14 -7.91
C GLY A 211 -5.04 -12.54 -8.16
N LYS A 212 -3.99 -13.00 -7.45
CA LYS A 212 -2.63 -12.49 -7.58
C LYS A 212 -1.66 -13.65 -7.75
N SER A 213 -1.55 -14.14 -8.99
CA SER A 213 -0.65 -15.23 -9.35
C SER A 213 0.16 -14.85 -10.57
N ILE A 214 1.48 -14.96 -10.47
CA ILE A 214 2.41 -14.60 -11.53
C ILE A 214 3.19 -15.85 -11.91
N ARG A 215 3.26 -16.12 -13.21
CA ARG A 215 4.16 -17.12 -13.77
C ARG A 215 5.53 -16.49 -13.99
N TYR A 216 6.56 -17.12 -13.45
CA TYR A 216 7.95 -16.71 -13.55
C TYR A 216 8.75 -17.68 -14.40
N ARG A 217 9.84 -17.17 -14.97
CA ARG A 217 10.93 -17.95 -15.55
C ARG A 217 12.22 -17.12 -15.52
N VAL A 218 13.27 -17.66 -14.92
CA VAL A 218 14.63 -17.13 -15.12
C VAL A 218 15.08 -17.54 -16.51
N ALA A 219 15.16 -16.58 -17.43
CA ALA A 219 15.43 -16.82 -18.84
C ALA A 219 16.93 -16.97 -19.11
N ASP A 220 17.74 -16.15 -18.46
CA ASP A 220 19.20 -16.14 -18.58
C ASP A 220 19.85 -15.63 -17.28
N LEU A 221 21.14 -15.93 -17.10
CA LEU A 221 21.95 -15.55 -15.97
C LEU A 221 23.36 -15.23 -16.47
N SER A 222 23.90 -14.09 -16.06
CA SER A 222 25.30 -13.74 -16.34
C SER A 222 26.00 -13.11 -15.14
N VAL A 223 27.31 -13.31 -15.08
CA VAL A 223 28.20 -12.70 -14.09
C VAL A 223 29.10 -11.72 -14.82
N GLN A 224 29.13 -10.46 -14.38
CA GLN A 224 29.82 -9.37 -15.06
C GLN A 224 30.52 -8.45 -14.05
N SER A 225 31.63 -7.83 -14.43
CA SER A 225 32.31 -6.84 -13.59
C SER A 225 31.75 -5.41 -13.75
N SER A 226 30.90 -5.20 -14.75
CA SER A 226 30.30 -3.91 -15.07
C SER A 226 28.99 -4.11 -15.83
N VAL A 227 28.03 -3.20 -15.67
CA VAL A 227 26.78 -3.17 -16.44
C VAL A 227 26.54 -1.79 -17.04
N GLY A 228 25.64 -1.73 -18.02
CA GLY A 228 25.30 -0.50 -18.74
C GLY A 228 25.86 -0.46 -20.17
N GLY A 229 25.75 0.70 -20.80
CA GLY A 229 26.15 0.91 -22.19
C GLY A 229 27.48 1.67 -22.35
N GLU A 230 27.83 2.00 -23.59
CA GLU A 230 29.07 2.73 -23.91
C GLU A 230 29.17 4.11 -23.23
N TYR A 231 28.03 4.76 -23.00
CA TYR A 231 27.98 6.14 -22.50
C TYR A 231 27.76 6.27 -20.99
N ILE A 232 27.09 5.28 -20.39
CA ILE A 232 26.73 5.25 -18.97
C ILE A 232 26.87 3.79 -18.53
N SER A 233 27.71 3.55 -17.53
CA SER A 233 27.98 2.23 -16.97
C SER A 233 28.25 2.32 -15.48
N GLU A 234 28.05 1.22 -14.77
CA GLU A 234 28.42 1.02 -13.37
C GLU A 234 29.41 -0.14 -13.27
N GLU A 235 30.35 -0.03 -12.34
CA GLU A 235 31.32 -1.09 -11.99
C GLU A 235 30.89 -1.75 -10.69
N ALA A 236 31.05 -3.07 -10.60
CA ALA A 236 30.75 -3.79 -9.37
C ALA A 236 31.84 -3.53 -8.31
N ASP A 237 31.43 -3.37 -7.06
CA ASP A 237 32.34 -3.48 -5.90
C ASP A 237 32.87 -4.92 -5.77
N GLY A 238 32.05 -5.92 -6.11
CA GLY A 238 32.44 -7.31 -6.29
C GLY A 238 32.22 -7.78 -7.73
N GLU A 239 31.13 -8.51 -7.95
CA GLU A 239 30.64 -8.93 -9.26
C GLU A 239 29.13 -8.72 -9.35
N PHE A 240 28.66 -8.28 -10.51
CA PHE A 240 27.25 -8.22 -10.81
C PHE A 240 26.71 -9.59 -11.20
N ILE A 241 25.64 -10.02 -10.51
CA ILE A 241 24.78 -11.11 -10.95
C ILE A 241 23.60 -10.49 -11.68
N VAL A 242 23.52 -10.72 -12.98
CA VAL A 242 22.47 -10.17 -13.85
C VAL A 242 21.51 -11.30 -14.21
N ILE A 243 20.25 -11.13 -13.85
CA ILE A 243 19.19 -12.12 -14.04
C ILE A 243 18.14 -11.56 -15.00
N ASP A 244 17.95 -12.25 -16.14
CA ASP A 244 16.85 -11.97 -17.05
C ASP A 244 15.60 -12.73 -16.57
N LEU A 245 14.60 -12.00 -16.08
CA LEU A 245 13.39 -12.54 -15.49
C LEU A 245 12.17 -12.28 -16.38
N SER A 246 11.48 -13.35 -16.77
CA SER A 246 10.18 -13.26 -17.43
C SER A 246 9.05 -13.42 -16.40
N MET A 247 8.08 -12.52 -16.43
CA MET A 247 6.96 -12.47 -15.49
C MET A 247 5.65 -12.33 -16.25
N THR A 248 4.68 -13.19 -16.02
CA THR A 248 3.35 -13.11 -16.66
C THR A 248 2.26 -13.19 -15.62
N ASN A 249 1.37 -12.21 -15.58
CA ASN A 249 0.19 -12.30 -14.72
C ASN A 249 -0.78 -13.33 -15.28
N VAL A 250 -0.94 -14.45 -14.56
CA VAL A 250 -1.82 -15.56 -14.93
C VAL A 250 -3.15 -15.53 -14.17
N ALA A 251 -3.33 -14.54 -13.31
CA ALA A 251 -4.57 -14.29 -12.60
C ALA A 251 -5.50 -13.34 -13.38
N ASN A 252 -6.62 -13.00 -12.77
CA ASN A 252 -7.69 -12.20 -13.35
C ASN A 252 -7.76 -10.75 -12.81
N GLU A 253 -6.87 -10.38 -11.89
CA GLU A 253 -6.73 -9.00 -11.40
C GLU A 253 -5.36 -8.44 -11.76
N SER A 254 -5.26 -7.12 -11.92
CA SER A 254 -3.95 -6.47 -12.06
C SER A 254 -3.13 -6.64 -10.77
N VAL A 255 -1.83 -6.84 -10.94
CA VAL A 255 -0.87 -7.01 -9.85
C VAL A 255 0.29 -6.03 -10.02
N SER A 256 0.71 -5.44 -8.90
CA SER A 256 1.94 -4.65 -8.84
C SER A 256 3.07 -5.53 -8.37
N VAL A 257 4.18 -5.47 -9.08
CA VAL A 257 5.42 -6.19 -8.85
C VAL A 257 6.50 -5.16 -8.59
N SER A 258 7.32 -5.37 -7.57
CA SER A 258 8.43 -4.49 -7.27
C SER A 258 9.68 -5.30 -6.99
N SER A 259 10.84 -4.66 -7.11
CA SER A 259 12.14 -5.32 -6.99
C SER A 259 12.34 -6.06 -5.66
N ASN A 260 11.73 -5.57 -4.58
CA ASN A 260 11.82 -6.15 -3.24
C ASN A 260 11.18 -7.55 -3.10
N LEU A 261 10.49 -8.04 -4.12
CA LEU A 261 10.00 -9.42 -4.14
C LEU A 261 11.09 -10.43 -4.51
N TYR A 262 12.27 -9.94 -4.89
CA TYR A 262 13.36 -10.74 -5.44
C TYR A 262 14.63 -10.55 -4.61
N THR A 263 14.91 -11.52 -3.76
CA THR A 263 16.11 -11.52 -2.92
C THR A 263 17.04 -12.61 -3.42
N LEU A 264 18.30 -12.29 -3.65
CA LEU A 264 19.33 -13.29 -3.94
C LEU A 264 19.89 -13.80 -2.61
N VAL A 265 20.04 -15.11 -2.48
CA VAL A 265 20.59 -15.77 -1.29
C VAL A 265 21.72 -16.71 -1.72
N ASP A 266 22.80 -16.77 -0.93
CA ASP A 266 23.91 -17.70 -1.20
C ASP A 266 23.93 -18.91 -0.24
N SER A 267 24.85 -19.85 -0.47
CA SER A 267 25.03 -21.03 0.38
C SER A 267 25.43 -20.72 1.83
N GLN A 268 25.85 -19.49 2.13
CA GLN A 268 26.16 -19.02 3.49
C GLN A 268 24.95 -18.38 4.17
N GLY A 269 23.82 -18.25 3.46
CA GLY A 269 22.60 -17.59 3.93
C GLY A 269 22.71 -16.07 3.94
N ARG A 270 23.62 -15.48 3.17
CA ARG A 270 23.69 -14.03 2.98
C ARG A 270 22.61 -13.62 1.99
N GLU A 271 21.85 -12.59 2.34
CA GLU A 271 20.80 -12.04 1.52
C GLU A 271 21.29 -10.75 0.84
N TYR A 272 20.96 -10.61 -0.44
CA TYR A 272 21.30 -9.48 -1.26
C TYR A 272 20.03 -8.90 -1.87
N ASP A 273 19.81 -7.62 -1.60
CA ASP A 273 18.80 -6.83 -2.28
C ASP A 273 19.31 -6.43 -3.67
N VAL A 274 18.38 -6.07 -4.55
CA VAL A 274 18.74 -5.55 -5.87
C VAL A 274 19.61 -4.30 -5.76
N ASP A 275 20.59 -4.18 -6.64
CA ASP A 275 21.42 -2.99 -6.78
C ASP A 275 20.69 -1.93 -7.62
N THR A 276 20.17 -0.90 -6.95
CA THR A 276 19.38 0.13 -7.61
C THR A 276 20.20 1.04 -8.52
N ASP A 277 21.50 1.20 -8.25
CA ASP A 277 22.38 2.06 -9.06
C ASP A 277 22.73 1.35 -10.37
N ALA A 278 23.08 0.06 -10.30
CA ALA A 278 23.27 -0.80 -11.46
C ALA A 278 21.98 -0.95 -12.30
N MET A 279 20.82 -1.06 -11.65
CA MET A 279 19.52 -1.09 -12.33
C MET A 279 19.20 0.22 -13.08
N ALA A 280 19.77 1.37 -12.67
CA ALA A 280 19.52 2.65 -13.31
C ALA A 280 20.18 2.79 -14.69
N VAL A 281 21.16 1.95 -15.01
CA VAL A 281 21.96 2.04 -16.24
C VAL A 281 21.67 0.93 -17.26
N VAL A 282 20.75 0.01 -16.95
CA VAL A 282 20.37 -1.12 -17.83
C VAL A 282 18.99 -0.94 -18.46
N GLU A 283 18.72 -1.73 -19.49
CA GLU A 283 17.41 -1.76 -20.14
C GLU A 283 16.43 -2.64 -19.35
N ASN A 284 15.18 -2.19 -19.24
CA ASN A 284 14.07 -2.91 -18.61
C ASN A 284 14.32 -3.38 -17.14
N PRO A 285 14.81 -2.53 -16.23
CA PRO A 285 14.97 -2.92 -14.83
C PRO A 285 13.61 -3.19 -14.18
N VAL A 286 13.49 -4.26 -13.39
CA VAL A 286 12.27 -4.55 -12.62
C VAL A 286 12.23 -3.69 -11.35
N ILE A 287 11.70 -2.47 -11.43
CA ILE A 287 11.64 -1.55 -10.27
C ILE A 287 10.25 -1.56 -9.65
N PHE A 288 9.26 -1.09 -10.40
CA PHE A 288 7.85 -1.09 -10.05
C PHE A 288 7.04 -1.29 -11.32
N GLU A 289 6.51 -2.50 -11.47
CA GLU A 289 5.83 -2.96 -12.65
C GLU A 289 4.37 -3.25 -12.35
N GLN A 290 3.48 -2.88 -13.26
CA GLN A 290 2.08 -3.27 -13.21
C GLN A 290 1.83 -4.32 -14.29
N LEU A 291 1.38 -5.50 -13.89
CA LEU A 291 1.02 -6.58 -14.81
C LEU A 291 -0.50 -6.73 -14.83
N ASP A 292 -1.10 -6.41 -15.98
CA ASP A 292 -2.52 -6.66 -16.23
C ASP A 292 -2.79 -8.14 -16.52
N PRO A 293 -4.03 -8.63 -16.32
CA PRO A 293 -4.38 -10.03 -16.56
C PRO A 293 -3.97 -10.53 -17.94
N GLY A 294 -3.20 -11.62 -17.99
CA GLY A 294 -2.69 -12.25 -19.21
C GLY A 294 -1.51 -11.53 -19.86
N VAL A 295 -1.05 -10.40 -19.31
CA VAL A 295 0.10 -9.65 -19.82
C VAL A 295 1.39 -10.13 -19.16
N GLY A 296 2.41 -10.34 -20.00
CA GLY A 296 3.77 -10.64 -19.55
C GLY A 296 4.72 -9.48 -19.79
N LYS A 297 5.77 -9.43 -18.98
CA LYS A 297 6.88 -8.49 -19.09
C LYS A 297 8.18 -9.23 -18.76
N ASP A 298 9.19 -8.97 -19.58
CA ASP A 298 10.57 -9.36 -19.29
C ASP A 298 11.27 -8.18 -18.62
N GLY A 299 12.16 -8.46 -17.69
CA GLY A 299 12.97 -7.44 -17.04
C GLY A 299 14.22 -8.01 -16.39
N VAL A 300 15.06 -7.10 -15.93
CA VAL A 300 16.39 -7.41 -15.41
C VAL A 300 16.44 -7.13 -13.91
N LEU A 301 17.03 -8.05 -13.16
CA LEU A 301 17.46 -7.88 -11.78
C LEU A 301 18.99 -7.91 -11.73
N ILE A 302 19.60 -7.03 -10.95
CA ILE A 302 21.06 -6.96 -10.79
C ILE A 302 21.38 -6.94 -9.31
N TYR A 303 22.39 -7.70 -8.91
CA TYR A 303 22.90 -7.76 -7.55
C TYR A 303 24.41 -7.54 -7.58
N ASP A 304 24.94 -6.65 -6.75
CA ASP A 304 26.39 -6.55 -6.50
C ASP A 304 26.77 -7.43 -5.32
N VAL A 305 27.63 -8.41 -5.58
CA VAL A 305 27.89 -9.48 -4.63
C VAL A 305 29.40 -9.82 -4.59
N PRO A 306 29.95 -10.27 -3.44
CA PRO A 306 31.32 -10.78 -3.37
C PRO A 306 31.63 -11.88 -4.41
N THR A 307 32.84 -11.86 -4.98
CA THR A 307 33.28 -12.72 -6.11
C THR A 307 33.32 -14.23 -5.83
N ASP A 308 33.43 -14.63 -4.56
CA ASP A 308 33.65 -16.03 -4.17
C ASP A 308 32.36 -16.74 -3.73
N GLN A 309 31.23 -16.44 -4.39
CA GLN A 309 29.93 -16.99 -4.04
C GLN A 309 29.58 -18.28 -4.76
N THR A 310 28.89 -19.15 -4.04
CA THR A 310 28.43 -20.45 -4.54
C THR A 310 27.05 -20.76 -3.97
N GLY A 311 26.30 -21.62 -4.68
CA GLY A 311 24.95 -22.03 -4.27
C GLY A 311 24.00 -20.85 -4.20
N ARG A 312 23.94 -20.08 -5.29
CA ARG A 312 23.08 -18.90 -5.40
C ARG A 312 21.64 -19.34 -5.69
N GLU A 313 20.72 -18.75 -4.96
CA GLU A 313 19.29 -18.99 -5.10
C GLU A 313 18.56 -17.65 -5.23
N LEU A 314 17.61 -17.57 -6.16
CA LEU A 314 16.67 -16.44 -6.24
C LEU A 314 15.41 -16.77 -5.45
N HIS A 315 15.15 -16.01 -4.40
CA HIS A 315 13.90 -16.07 -3.65
C HIS A 315 12.87 -15.15 -4.29
N VAL A 316 11.72 -15.71 -4.64
CA VAL A 316 10.60 -15.00 -5.25
C VAL A 316 9.43 -15.00 -4.29
N GLU A 317 9.18 -13.84 -3.66
CA GLU A 317 8.05 -13.63 -2.78
C GLU A 317 6.75 -13.41 -3.58
N PRO A 318 5.59 -13.83 -3.03
CA PRO A 318 4.32 -13.60 -3.69
C PRO A 318 3.96 -12.11 -3.71
N ALA A 319 3.49 -11.64 -4.87
CA ALA A 319 3.06 -10.27 -5.04
C ALA A 319 1.71 -9.99 -4.33
N GLY A 320 1.62 -8.83 -3.67
CA GLY A 320 0.41 -8.32 -3.05
C GLY A 320 0.46 -8.29 -1.51
N THR A 321 0.02 -7.18 -0.93
CA THR A 321 0.14 -6.84 0.51
C THR A 321 -0.49 -7.85 1.49
N PHE A 322 -1.34 -8.76 1.03
CA PHE A 322 -2.05 -9.73 1.86
C PHE A 322 -1.95 -11.16 1.32
N SER A 323 -0.97 -11.46 0.47
CA SER A 323 -0.80 -12.83 -0.02
C SER A 323 -0.48 -13.78 1.14
N SER A 324 -1.11 -14.95 1.11
CA SER A 324 -0.83 -16.05 2.03
C SER A 324 0.05 -17.13 1.39
N ALA A 325 0.41 -16.93 0.12
CA ALA A 325 1.28 -17.83 -0.60
C ALA A 325 2.68 -17.84 0.02
N SER A 326 3.43 -18.90 -0.25
CA SER A 326 4.80 -19.02 0.22
C SER A 326 5.77 -18.51 -0.84
N THR A 327 6.95 -18.08 -0.40
CA THR A 327 8.09 -17.82 -1.27
C THR A 327 8.49 -19.08 -2.04
N HIS A 328 8.92 -18.90 -3.28
CA HIS A 328 9.53 -19.92 -4.12
C HIS A 328 11.01 -19.62 -4.32
N THR A 329 11.80 -20.64 -4.59
CA THR A 329 13.26 -20.56 -4.71
C THR A 329 13.69 -21.08 -6.07
N VAL A 330 14.59 -20.38 -6.76
CA VAL A 330 15.20 -20.83 -8.00
C VAL A 330 16.69 -21.07 -7.79
N ASP A 331 17.17 -22.29 -7.99
CA ASP A 331 18.60 -22.62 -7.96
C ASP A 331 19.29 -22.05 -9.21
N LEU A 332 20.11 -21.02 -9.03
CA LEU A 332 20.78 -20.31 -10.12
C LEU A 332 22.01 -21.03 -10.67
N GLU A 333 22.45 -22.11 -10.01
CA GLU A 333 23.58 -22.94 -10.49
C GLU A 333 23.11 -24.11 -11.38
N SER A 334 21.79 -24.25 -11.57
CA SER A 334 21.19 -25.32 -12.37
C SER A 334 21.16 -25.07 -13.89
N GLY A 335 21.56 -23.87 -14.33
CA GLY A 335 21.49 -23.37 -15.72
C GLY A 335 22.74 -23.60 -16.57
#